data_AF-A0AAV6S8G0-F1
#
_entry.id   AF-A0AAV6S8G0-F1
#
_cell.length_a   1.000
_cell.length_b   1.000
_cell.length_c   1.000
_cell.angle_alpha   90.00
_cell.angle_beta   90.00
_cell.angle_gamma   90.00
#
_symmetry.space_group_name_H-M   'P 1'
#
loop_
_entity.id
_entity.type
_entity.pdbx_description
1 polymer ?
#
loop_
_entity_poly.entity_id
_entity_poly.type
_entity_poly.pdbx_seq_one_letter_code
_entity_poly.pdbx_strand_id
1 'polypeptide(L)'
;MAVPNSAGVTPEDLLDFMKRTKPSQMAENQNRPREKDPEKEWLEKLFGECEDEFNETFGVYDADDFLPVDDDEEDFGDWSDRIRREYFDKKNAEAQRLAAMASKGRKKGKSKQEREKEQQNHKDLHEKLQKEHEEYLARAARKEEETRLGKKRRYDERCAATFHGESSAGSSKLSYSDIPWPAPKGTVQEMVDVMLHGVDRKDMPAFRKMLLKQQRLWHPDKFAQRCEARLEEKDKRRILDTVTALSQELNRLVQSLRT
;
A
#
# COMPACT_ATOMS: atom_id res chain seq x y z
N MET A 1 -16.62 1.22 -45.19
CA MET A 1 -17.64 0.15 -45.25
C MET A 1 -17.67 -0.52 -43.90
N ALA A 2 -18.72 -0.30 -43.11
CA ALA A 2 -18.86 -0.93 -41.80
C ALA A 2 -19.22 -2.41 -42.01
N VAL A 3 -18.45 -3.31 -41.40
CA VAL A 3 -18.71 -4.76 -41.49
C VAL A 3 -19.78 -5.11 -40.45
N PRO A 4 -20.92 -5.71 -40.86
CA PRO A 4 -21.96 -6.11 -39.92
C PRO A 4 -21.49 -7.28 -39.04
N ASN A 5 -22.02 -7.35 -37.83
CA ASN A 5 -21.80 -8.51 -36.96
C ASN A 5 -22.56 -9.76 -37.48
N SER A 6 -22.40 -10.90 -36.81
CA SER A 6 -23.09 -12.17 -37.16
C SER A 6 -24.62 -12.09 -37.10
N ALA A 7 -25.19 -11.04 -36.52
CA ALA A 7 -26.61 -10.74 -36.48
C ALA A 7 -27.02 -9.67 -37.52
N GLY A 8 -26.12 -9.27 -38.43
CA GLY A 8 -26.40 -8.28 -39.47
C GLY A 8 -26.41 -6.82 -38.97
N VAL A 9 -26.09 -6.57 -37.70
CA VAL A 9 -26.14 -5.24 -37.09
C VAL A 9 -24.81 -4.52 -37.26
N THR A 10 -24.85 -3.28 -37.75
CA THR A 10 -23.66 -2.44 -37.87
C THR A 10 -23.46 -1.56 -36.64
N PRO A 11 -22.24 -1.07 -36.38
CA PRO A 11 -22.00 -0.12 -35.30
C PRO A 11 -22.84 1.18 -35.41
N GLU A 12 -23.21 1.61 -36.62
CA GLU A 12 -24.09 2.77 -36.83
C GLU A 12 -25.53 2.48 -36.39
N ASP A 13 -26.03 1.27 -36.63
CA ASP A 13 -27.37 0.86 -36.19
C ASP A 13 -27.50 0.89 -34.66
N LEU A 14 -26.44 0.48 -33.94
CA LEU A 14 -26.41 0.55 -32.47
C LEU A 14 -26.45 2.00 -31.97
N LEU A 15 -25.71 2.90 -32.63
CA LEU A 15 -25.69 4.32 -32.26
C LEU A 15 -27.04 4.99 -32.53
N ASP A 16 -27.73 4.63 -33.61
CA ASP A 16 -29.06 5.15 -33.90
C ASP A 16 -30.12 4.57 -32.95
N PHE A 17 -29.98 3.33 -32.53
CA PHE A 17 -30.82 2.74 -31.49
C PHE A 17 -30.68 3.50 -30.16
N MET A 18 -29.45 3.88 -29.79
CA MET A 18 -29.15 4.68 -28.60
C MET A 18 -29.67 6.13 -28.70
N LYS A 19 -29.72 6.72 -29.90
CA LYS A 19 -30.33 8.05 -30.10
C LYS A 19 -31.85 8.00 -29.98
N ARG A 20 -32.49 6.93 -30.45
CA ARG A 20 -33.95 6.73 -30.35
C ARG A 20 -34.42 6.41 -28.92
N THR A 21 -33.57 5.81 -28.10
CA THR A 21 -33.88 5.40 -26.72
C THR A 21 -33.59 6.47 -25.67
N LYS A 22 -32.99 7.62 -26.02
CA LYS A 22 -32.93 8.76 -25.11
C LYS A 22 -34.32 9.41 -25.02
N PRO A 23 -34.97 9.43 -23.84
CA PRO A 23 -36.21 10.18 -23.68
C PRO A 23 -35.86 11.67 -23.70
N SER A 24 -36.18 12.32 -24.80
CA SER A 24 -36.23 13.78 -24.88
C SER A 24 -37.31 14.24 -23.90
N GLN A 25 -36.88 14.83 -22.78
CA GLN A 25 -37.75 15.64 -21.94
C GLN A 25 -38.30 16.76 -22.83
N MET A 26 -39.60 16.77 -23.08
CA MET A 26 -40.54 17.84 -22.73
C MET A 26 -41.90 17.64 -23.41
N ALA A 27 -42.95 17.75 -22.59
CA ALA A 27 -44.30 18.20 -22.91
C ALA A 27 -45.28 17.27 -23.66
N GLU A 28 -46.50 17.27 -23.13
CA GLU A 28 -47.79 16.90 -23.74
C GLU A 28 -48.10 15.40 -23.92
N ASN A 29 -48.87 14.83 -22.99
CA ASN A 29 -50.32 14.62 -23.18
C ASN A 29 -50.87 13.70 -22.07
N GLN A 30 -51.51 14.28 -21.04
CA GLN A 30 -52.31 13.56 -20.06
C GLN A 30 -53.67 13.19 -20.68
N ASN A 31 -53.82 11.95 -21.15
CA ASN A 31 -55.07 11.15 -21.15
C ASN A 31 -55.02 10.05 -22.23
N ARG A 32 -54.51 8.88 -21.85
CA ARG A 32 -54.90 7.62 -22.50
C ARG A 32 -54.80 6.49 -21.48
N PRO A 33 -55.81 5.61 -21.33
CA PRO A 33 -55.67 4.45 -20.45
C PRO A 33 -54.51 3.62 -20.98
N ARG A 34 -53.46 3.50 -20.18
CA ARG A 34 -52.25 2.76 -20.55
C ARG A 34 -52.60 1.28 -20.49
N GLU A 35 -52.73 0.64 -21.66
CA GLU A 35 -52.79 -0.81 -21.77
C GLU A 35 -51.62 -1.38 -20.95
N LYS A 36 -51.95 -2.26 -19.99
CA LYS A 36 -50.95 -2.84 -19.12
C LYS A 36 -50.09 -3.77 -19.96
N ASP A 37 -48.85 -3.37 -20.15
CA ASP A 37 -47.86 -4.12 -20.89
C ASP A 37 -47.52 -5.39 -20.10
N PRO A 38 -47.82 -6.59 -20.65
CA PRO A 38 -47.63 -7.85 -19.94
C PRO A 38 -46.16 -8.11 -19.61
N GLU A 39 -45.20 -7.60 -20.40
CA GLU A 39 -43.78 -7.69 -20.04
C GLU A 39 -43.47 -6.90 -18.78
N LYS A 40 -44.14 -5.77 -18.59
CA LYS A 40 -43.94 -4.90 -17.43
C LYS A 40 -44.52 -5.50 -16.15
N GLU A 41 -45.69 -6.12 -16.24
CA GLU A 41 -46.27 -6.88 -15.13
C GLU A 41 -45.40 -8.09 -14.77
N TRP A 42 -44.83 -8.76 -15.77
CA TRP A 42 -43.94 -9.89 -15.55
C TRP A 42 -42.60 -9.47 -14.94
N LEU A 43 -42.05 -8.32 -15.37
CA LEU A 43 -40.86 -7.71 -14.77
C LEU A 43 -41.10 -7.26 -13.33
N GLU A 44 -42.24 -6.63 -13.03
CA GLU A 44 -42.61 -6.27 -11.65
C GLU A 44 -42.76 -7.52 -10.78
N LYS A 45 -43.39 -8.57 -11.31
CA LYS A 45 -43.54 -9.84 -10.58
C LYS A 45 -42.18 -10.50 -10.33
N LEU A 46 -41.30 -10.54 -11.33
CA LEU A 46 -39.96 -11.09 -11.18
C LEU A 46 -39.13 -10.29 -10.17
N PHE A 47 -39.27 -8.96 -10.18
CA PHE A 47 -38.62 -8.10 -9.21
C PHE A 47 -39.15 -8.34 -7.79
N GLY A 48 -40.46 -8.52 -7.63
CA GLY A 48 -41.09 -8.86 -6.35
C GLY A 48 -40.57 -10.19 -5.78
N GLU A 49 -40.48 -11.25 -6.58
CA GLU A 49 -39.94 -12.53 -6.08
C GLU A 49 -38.45 -12.44 -5.73
N CYS A 50 -37.65 -11.65 -6.46
CA CYS A 50 -36.26 -11.37 -6.07
C CYS A 50 -36.14 -10.57 -4.76
N GLU A 51 -37.05 -9.63 -4.52
CA GLU A 51 -37.09 -8.85 -3.27
C GLU A 51 -37.53 -9.72 -2.09
N ASP A 52 -38.52 -10.60 -2.29
CA ASP A 52 -38.98 -11.55 -1.27
C ASP A 52 -37.88 -12.56 -0.90
N GLU A 53 -37.18 -13.16 -1.88
CA GLU A 53 -36.04 -14.05 -1.60
C GLU A 53 -34.89 -13.33 -0.90
N PHE A 54 -34.61 -12.08 -1.29
CA PHE A 54 -33.58 -11.25 -0.66
C PHE A 54 -33.94 -10.95 0.80
N ASN A 55 -35.20 -10.59 1.06
CA ASN A 55 -35.71 -10.30 2.40
C ASN A 55 -35.79 -11.56 3.28
N GLU A 56 -36.07 -12.74 2.70
CA GLU A 56 -36.08 -14.01 3.43
C GLU A 56 -34.65 -14.51 3.75
N THR A 57 -33.70 -14.30 2.82
CA THR A 57 -32.31 -14.77 2.98
C THR A 57 -31.46 -13.84 3.85
N PHE A 58 -31.67 -12.53 3.76
CA PHE A 58 -30.83 -11.53 4.43
C PHE A 58 -31.55 -10.71 5.51
N GLY A 59 -32.89 -10.79 5.58
CA GLY A 59 -33.70 -10.02 6.51
C GLY A 59 -33.80 -8.54 6.11
N VAL A 60 -35.01 -7.96 6.18
CA VAL A 60 -35.17 -6.51 6.25
C VAL A 60 -34.88 -6.12 7.69
N TYR A 61 -33.78 -5.41 7.93
CA TYR A 61 -33.60 -4.72 9.19
C TYR A 61 -34.61 -3.58 9.22
N ASP A 62 -35.69 -3.73 9.99
CA ASP A 62 -36.61 -2.62 10.26
C ASP A 62 -35.79 -1.49 10.89
N ALA A 63 -36.02 -0.25 10.44
CA ALA A 63 -35.29 0.92 10.93
C ALA A 63 -35.54 1.19 12.43
N ASP A 64 -36.51 0.50 13.03
CA ASP A 64 -36.86 0.54 14.45
C ASP A 64 -36.24 -0.63 15.26
N ASP A 65 -35.45 -1.51 14.65
CA ASP A 65 -34.73 -2.62 15.30
C ASP A 65 -33.30 -2.22 15.75
N PHE A 66 -33.05 -0.90 15.84
CA PHE A 66 -31.97 -0.40 16.66
C PHE A 66 -32.34 -0.63 18.12
N LEU A 67 -31.94 -1.79 18.65
CA LEU A 67 -31.78 -1.96 20.07
C LEU A 67 -31.08 -0.71 20.62
N PRO A 68 -31.54 -0.11 21.74
CA PRO A 68 -30.78 0.89 22.44
C PRO A 68 -29.35 0.36 22.54
N VAL A 69 -28.38 1.15 22.07
CA VAL A 69 -26.97 0.87 22.31
C VAL A 69 -26.85 0.85 23.83
N ASP A 70 -26.91 -0.34 24.42
CA ASP A 70 -26.49 -0.52 25.79
C ASP A 70 -25.03 -0.04 25.78
N ASP A 71 -24.75 1.08 26.47
CA ASP A 71 -23.39 1.61 26.66
C ASP A 71 -22.44 0.61 27.37
N ASP A 72 -22.91 -0.63 27.59
CA ASP A 72 -22.25 -1.76 28.21
C ASP A 72 -21.76 -2.82 27.19
N GLU A 73 -21.80 -2.53 25.88
CA GLU A 73 -21.29 -3.44 24.86
C GLU A 73 -19.75 -3.44 24.89
N GLU A 74 -19.19 -4.42 25.61
CA GLU A 74 -17.75 -4.63 25.78
C GLU A 74 -17.01 -4.46 24.44
N ASP A 75 -16.18 -3.41 24.32
CA ASP A 75 -15.38 -3.17 23.11
C ASP A 75 -14.48 -4.39 22.82
N PHE A 76 -14.11 -4.58 21.55
CA PHE A 76 -13.19 -5.64 21.17
C PHE A 76 -11.88 -5.58 21.99
N GLY A 77 -11.41 -4.38 22.31
CA GLY A 77 -10.28 -4.16 23.21
C GLY A 77 -10.52 -4.76 24.59
N ASP A 78 -11.65 -4.41 25.22
CA ASP A 78 -12.03 -4.86 26.56
C ASP A 78 -12.24 -6.39 26.61
N TRP A 79 -12.89 -6.95 25.61
CA TRP A 79 -13.03 -8.40 25.44
C TRP A 79 -11.65 -9.07 25.32
N SER A 80 -10.76 -8.53 24.48
CA SER A 80 -9.42 -9.11 24.27
C SER A 80 -8.57 -9.06 25.54
N ASP A 81 -8.73 -8.02 26.34
CA ASP A 81 -8.02 -7.85 27.60
C ASP A 81 -8.62 -8.72 28.70
N ARG A 82 -9.95 -8.89 28.74
CA ARG A 82 -10.62 -9.86 29.61
C ARG A 82 -10.18 -11.29 29.32
N ILE A 83 -10.21 -11.71 28.05
CA ILE A 83 -9.76 -13.06 27.65
C ILE A 83 -8.27 -13.27 27.96
N ARG A 84 -7.43 -12.25 27.77
CA ARG A 84 -6.01 -12.32 28.17
C ARG A 84 -5.85 -12.48 29.68
N ARG A 85 -6.54 -11.68 30.48
CA ARG A 85 -6.52 -11.78 31.95
C ARG A 85 -6.98 -13.16 32.41
N GLU A 86 -8.12 -13.63 31.93
CA GLU A 86 -8.66 -14.95 32.25
C GLU A 86 -7.70 -16.09 31.86
N TYR A 87 -7.04 -15.98 30.69
CA TYR A 87 -6.03 -16.95 30.28
C TYR A 87 -4.83 -16.98 31.23
N PHE A 88 -4.29 -15.80 31.58
CA PHE A 88 -3.18 -15.69 32.50
C PHE A 88 -3.56 -16.17 33.91
N ASP A 89 -4.75 -15.83 34.40
CA ASP A 89 -5.26 -16.27 35.70
C ASP A 89 -5.45 -17.77 35.74
N LYS A 90 -6.05 -18.36 34.68
CA LYS A 90 -6.20 -19.81 34.54
C LYS A 90 -4.85 -20.50 34.49
N LYS A 91 -3.88 -19.96 33.75
CA LYS A 91 -2.52 -20.51 33.67
C LYS A 91 -1.77 -20.36 34.99
N ASN A 92 -1.95 -19.25 35.69
CA ASN A 92 -1.31 -19.02 36.98
C ASN A 92 -1.93 -19.91 38.06
N ALA A 93 -3.25 -20.10 38.08
CA ALA A 93 -3.95 -21.03 38.97
C ALA A 93 -3.56 -22.49 38.68
N GLU A 94 -3.43 -22.88 37.41
CA GLU A 94 -2.92 -24.18 36.99
C GLU A 94 -1.46 -24.37 37.45
N ALA A 95 -0.60 -23.37 37.24
CA ALA A 95 0.78 -23.38 37.70
C ALA A 95 0.88 -23.45 39.23
N GLN A 96 0.03 -22.73 39.96
CA GLN A 96 -0.04 -22.78 41.43
C GLN A 96 -0.53 -24.15 41.91
N ARG A 97 -1.52 -24.76 41.26
CA ARG A 97 -1.96 -26.15 41.55
C ARG A 97 -0.83 -27.14 41.30
N LEU A 98 -0.15 -27.05 40.16
CA LEU A 98 0.99 -27.90 39.82
C LEU A 98 2.16 -27.67 40.80
N ALA A 99 2.42 -26.44 41.21
CA ALA A 99 3.44 -26.11 42.20
C ALA A 99 3.08 -26.64 43.59
N ALA A 100 1.80 -26.59 44.00
CA ALA A 100 1.31 -27.17 45.25
C ALA A 100 1.32 -28.72 45.26
N MET A 101 1.05 -29.34 44.11
CA MET A 101 1.21 -30.78 43.92
C MET A 101 2.69 -31.19 43.91
N ALA A 102 3.54 -30.40 43.25
CA ALA A 102 4.98 -30.61 43.20
C ALA A 102 5.62 -30.38 44.58
N SER A 103 5.17 -29.42 45.38
CA SER A 103 5.72 -29.13 46.71
C SER A 103 5.40 -30.23 47.74
N LYS A 104 4.26 -30.92 47.59
CA LYS A 104 3.93 -32.13 48.38
C LYS A 104 4.80 -33.34 48.02
N GLY A 105 5.32 -33.42 46.79
CA GLY A 105 6.23 -34.49 46.33
C GLY A 105 7.73 -34.16 46.35
N ARG A 106 8.12 -32.88 46.44
CA ARG A 106 9.52 -32.40 46.30
C ARG A 106 10.33 -32.30 47.60
N LYS A 107 9.88 -32.93 48.69
CA LYS A 107 10.77 -33.16 49.86
C LYS A 107 11.91 -34.16 49.56
N LYS A 108 12.00 -34.70 48.35
CA LYS A 108 13.19 -35.37 47.82
C LYS A 108 13.96 -34.36 46.98
N GLY A 109 15.07 -33.86 47.50
CA GLY A 109 15.89 -32.87 46.81
C GLY A 109 16.23 -33.33 45.40
N LYS A 110 15.84 -32.53 44.39
CA LYS A 110 16.29 -32.72 43.00
C LYS A 110 17.79 -33.02 43.00
N SER A 111 18.17 -34.12 42.37
CA SER A 111 19.57 -34.52 42.33
C SER A 111 20.37 -33.39 41.65
N LYS A 112 21.63 -33.23 42.06
CA LYS A 112 22.52 -32.22 41.46
C LYS A 112 22.55 -32.35 39.92
N GLN A 113 22.52 -33.59 39.44
CA GLN A 113 22.48 -33.96 38.02
C GLN A 113 21.20 -33.50 37.30
N GLU A 114 20.05 -33.51 37.97
CA GLU A 114 18.77 -33.05 37.39
C GLU A 114 18.73 -31.53 37.24
N ARG A 115 19.27 -30.79 38.22
CA ARG A 115 19.41 -29.32 38.14
C ARG A 115 20.41 -28.90 37.06
N GLU A 116 21.53 -29.60 36.94
CA GLU A 116 22.52 -29.35 35.89
C GLU A 116 21.93 -29.57 34.49
N LYS A 117 21.12 -30.63 34.31
CA LYS A 117 20.40 -30.88 33.05
C LYS A 117 19.37 -29.81 32.73
N GLU A 118 18.60 -29.34 33.72
CA GLU A 118 17.63 -28.26 33.53
C GLU A 118 18.32 -26.93 33.17
N GLN A 119 19.44 -26.61 33.84
CA GLN A 119 20.23 -25.42 33.53
C GLN A 119 20.83 -25.50 32.12
N GLN A 120 21.35 -26.66 31.72
CA GLN A 120 21.86 -26.86 30.38
C GLN A 120 20.76 -26.72 29.33
N ASN A 121 19.59 -27.34 29.54
CA ASN A 121 18.46 -27.22 28.63
C ASN A 121 17.94 -25.77 28.54
N HIS A 122 17.88 -25.06 29.68
CA HIS A 122 17.50 -23.64 29.69
C HIS A 122 18.51 -22.78 28.93
N LYS A 123 19.81 -23.05 29.08
CA LYS A 123 20.88 -22.38 28.34
C LYS A 123 20.78 -22.67 26.84
N ASP A 124 20.61 -23.93 26.46
CA ASP A 124 20.48 -24.36 25.07
C ASP A 124 19.23 -23.75 24.41
N LEU A 125 18.11 -23.67 25.15
CA LEU A 125 16.88 -23.04 24.67
C LEU A 125 17.07 -21.52 24.48
N HIS A 126 17.74 -20.86 25.43
CA HIS A 126 18.03 -19.44 25.34
C HIS A 126 18.94 -19.13 24.15
N GLU A 127 19.99 -19.93 23.95
CA GLU A 127 20.90 -19.80 22.81
C GLU A 127 20.19 -20.02 21.47
N LYS A 128 19.32 -21.03 21.37
CA LYS A 128 18.49 -21.26 20.18
C LYS A 128 17.57 -20.08 19.89
N LEU A 129 16.90 -19.55 20.91
CA LEU A 129 15.99 -18.41 20.75
C LEU A 129 16.74 -17.14 20.32
N GLN A 130 17.91 -16.88 20.93
CA GLN A 130 18.75 -15.76 20.55
C GLN A 130 19.20 -15.88 19.09
N LYS A 131 19.66 -17.06 18.68
CA LYS A 131 20.08 -17.32 17.30
C LYS A 131 18.92 -17.13 16.31
N GLU A 132 17.73 -17.61 16.64
CA GLU A 132 16.55 -17.41 15.79
C GLU A 132 16.19 -15.92 15.66
N HIS A 133 16.28 -15.17 16.75
CA HIS A 133 16.04 -13.73 16.74
C HIS A 133 17.07 -12.99 15.87
N GLU A 134 18.35 -13.33 16.03
CA GLU A 134 19.43 -12.80 15.20
C GLU A 134 19.22 -13.12 13.71
N GLU A 135 18.83 -14.35 13.38
CA GLU A 135 18.50 -14.75 12.01
C GLU A 135 17.27 -14.02 11.47
N TYR A 136 16.26 -13.76 12.31
CA TYR A 136 15.09 -12.98 11.93
C TYR A 136 15.47 -11.53 11.60
N LEU A 137 16.25 -10.88 12.46
CA LEU A 137 16.76 -9.54 12.22
C LEU A 137 17.63 -9.49 10.97
N ALA A 138 18.51 -10.48 10.77
CA ALA A 138 19.36 -10.56 9.58
C ALA A 138 18.53 -10.74 8.30
N ARG A 139 17.48 -11.56 8.33
CA ARG A 139 16.53 -11.73 7.21
C ARG A 139 15.77 -10.45 6.92
N ALA A 140 15.29 -9.75 7.95
CA ALA A 140 14.60 -8.48 7.81
C ALA A 140 15.52 -7.42 7.18
N ALA A 141 16.75 -7.26 7.70
CA ALA A 141 17.74 -6.33 7.19
C ALA A 141 18.13 -6.62 5.73
N ARG A 142 18.33 -7.90 5.37
CA ARG A 142 18.63 -8.30 3.98
C ARG A 142 17.50 -7.94 3.03
N LYS A 143 16.25 -8.19 3.43
CA LYS A 143 15.07 -7.86 2.63
C LYS A 143 14.94 -6.35 2.46
N GLU A 144 15.13 -5.59 3.53
CA GLU A 144 15.11 -4.13 3.48
C GLU A 144 16.20 -3.60 2.52
N GLU A 145 17.43 -4.08 2.64
CA GLU A 145 18.55 -3.68 1.78
C GLU A 145 18.26 -3.99 0.30
N GLU A 146 17.72 -5.17 0.00
CA GLU A 146 17.29 -5.54 -1.34
C GLU A 146 16.23 -4.59 -1.89
N THR A 147 15.23 -4.21 -1.08
CA THR A 147 14.23 -3.23 -1.51
C THR A 147 14.83 -1.85 -1.77
N ARG A 148 15.80 -1.40 -0.96
CA ARG A 148 16.47 -0.11 -1.15
C ARG A 148 17.36 -0.11 -2.40
N LEU A 149 18.11 -1.19 -2.64
CA LEU A 149 18.87 -1.38 -3.87
C LEU A 149 17.97 -1.46 -5.10
N GLY A 150 16.84 -2.15 -5.01
CA GLY A 150 15.83 -2.21 -6.07
C GLY A 150 15.25 -0.82 -6.41
N LYS A 151 14.97 0.01 -5.39
CA LYS A 151 14.55 1.42 -5.59
C LYS A 151 15.63 2.22 -6.32
N LYS A 152 16.89 2.11 -5.89
CA LYS A 152 18.01 2.78 -6.56
C LYS A 152 18.18 2.34 -8.01
N ARG A 153 18.13 1.03 -8.29
CA ARG A 153 18.25 0.49 -9.65
C ARG A 153 17.14 1.03 -10.57
N ARG A 154 15.88 1.00 -10.12
CA ARG A 154 14.75 1.57 -10.86
C ARG A 154 14.88 3.08 -11.07
N TYR A 155 15.49 3.78 -10.12
CA TYR A 155 15.80 5.20 -10.27
C TYR A 155 16.86 5.42 -11.36
N ASP A 156 17.99 4.71 -11.30
CA ASP A 156 19.07 4.82 -12.29
C ASP A 156 18.61 4.44 -13.70
N GLU A 157 17.81 3.37 -13.85
CA GLU A 157 17.20 2.94 -15.10
C GLU A 157 16.27 4.03 -15.69
N ARG A 158 15.40 4.63 -14.87
CA ARG A 158 14.51 5.71 -15.31
C ARG A 158 15.28 6.98 -15.65
N CYS A 159 16.33 7.32 -14.90
CA CYS A 159 17.23 8.42 -15.25
C CYS A 159 17.90 8.18 -16.62
N ALA A 160 18.35 6.96 -16.90
CA ALA A 160 18.90 6.61 -18.20
C ALA A 160 17.85 6.73 -19.33
N ALA A 161 16.65 6.21 -19.12
CA ALA A 161 15.57 6.30 -20.10
C ALA A 161 15.14 7.75 -20.40
N THR A 162 14.98 8.58 -19.36
CA THR A 162 14.44 9.94 -19.51
C THR A 162 15.50 10.97 -19.95
N PHE A 163 16.74 10.85 -19.47
CA PHE A 163 17.80 11.84 -19.72
C PHE A 163 18.85 11.41 -20.75
N HIS A 164 19.02 10.10 -21.00
CA HIS A 164 20.05 9.56 -21.91
C HIS A 164 19.48 8.83 -23.13
N GLY A 165 18.16 8.55 -23.17
CA GLY A 165 17.49 8.05 -24.36
C GLY A 165 17.38 9.16 -25.41
N GLU A 166 18.23 9.10 -26.44
CA GLU A 166 17.97 9.80 -27.71
C GLU A 166 16.65 9.26 -28.28
N SER A 167 15.71 10.15 -28.58
CA SER A 167 14.48 9.82 -29.34
C SER A 167 13.50 8.85 -28.68
N SER A 168 12.64 9.38 -27.82
CA SER A 168 11.22 9.35 -28.18
C SER A 168 10.77 10.78 -28.43
N ALA A 169 11.18 11.28 -29.59
CA ALA A 169 10.62 12.46 -30.21
C ALA A 169 9.17 12.12 -30.57
N GLY A 170 8.22 12.73 -29.87
CA GLY A 170 6.79 12.52 -30.13
C GLY A 170 5.91 13.17 -29.07
N SER A 171 5.85 14.51 -29.07
CA SER A 171 4.73 15.35 -28.61
C SER A 171 4.14 15.22 -27.19
N SER A 172 4.56 14.28 -26.34
CA SER A 172 4.01 14.15 -24.98
C SER A 172 4.70 15.12 -24.02
N LYS A 173 3.90 15.98 -23.39
CA LYS A 173 4.34 16.84 -22.29
C LYS A 173 4.67 15.94 -21.09
N LEU A 174 5.82 16.18 -20.45
CA LEU A 174 6.24 15.53 -19.22
C LEU A 174 5.50 16.14 -18.04
N SER A 175 4.68 15.33 -17.39
CA SER A 175 4.06 15.63 -16.10
C SER A 175 5.03 15.38 -14.96
N TYR A 176 4.64 15.72 -13.73
CA TYR A 176 5.42 15.41 -12.53
C TYR A 176 5.70 13.91 -12.40
N SER A 177 4.80 13.03 -12.85
CA SER A 177 4.97 11.57 -12.73
C SER A 177 6.00 10.99 -13.70
N ASP A 178 6.26 11.68 -14.80
CA ASP A 178 7.16 11.22 -15.87
C ASP A 178 8.63 11.52 -15.58
N ILE A 179 8.89 12.39 -14.61
CA ILE A 179 10.25 12.70 -14.17
C ILE A 179 10.75 11.56 -13.27
N PRO A 180 12.01 11.10 -13.47
CA PRO A 180 12.59 9.98 -12.74
C PRO A 180 12.96 10.35 -11.30
N TRP A 181 11.95 10.65 -10.46
CA TRP A 181 12.16 10.93 -9.05
C TRP A 181 12.64 9.66 -8.32
N PRO A 182 13.68 9.76 -7.47
CA PRO A 182 14.13 8.61 -6.67
C PRO A 182 13.06 8.11 -5.69
N ALA A 183 12.27 9.05 -5.14
CA ALA A 183 11.13 8.77 -4.26
C ALA A 183 9.93 9.68 -4.64
N PRO A 184 9.07 9.27 -5.59
CA PRO A 184 8.02 10.14 -6.16
C PRO A 184 7.00 10.70 -5.14
N LYS A 185 6.77 9.96 -4.04
CA LYS A 185 5.87 10.33 -2.94
C LYS A 185 6.63 10.72 -1.67
N GLY A 186 7.95 10.75 -1.73
CA GLY A 186 8.81 10.93 -0.57
C GLY A 186 9.27 12.37 -0.38
N THR A 187 10.00 12.59 0.71
CA THR A 187 10.67 13.88 0.98
C THR A 187 11.93 14.04 0.14
N VAL A 188 12.44 15.27 0.04
CA VAL A 188 13.73 15.58 -0.62
C VAL A 188 14.87 14.77 0.01
N GLN A 189 14.84 14.56 1.32
CA GLN A 189 15.84 13.77 2.04
C GLN A 189 15.77 12.29 1.65
N GLU A 190 14.57 11.70 1.59
CA GLU A 190 14.38 10.32 1.13
C GLU A 190 14.84 10.14 -0.32
N MET A 191 14.62 11.15 -1.18
CA MET A 191 15.12 11.14 -2.55
C MET A 191 16.65 11.08 -2.58
N VAL A 192 17.33 11.91 -1.79
CA VAL A 192 18.79 11.92 -1.68
C VAL A 192 19.32 10.59 -1.12
N ASP A 193 18.65 10.00 -0.12
CA ASP A 193 19.00 8.71 0.45
C ASP A 193 18.92 7.57 -0.59
N VAL A 194 17.93 7.60 -1.49
CA VAL A 194 17.84 6.63 -2.60
C VAL A 194 18.94 6.87 -3.63
N MET A 195 19.24 8.12 -3.99
CA MET A 195 20.31 8.46 -4.96
C MET A 195 21.69 7.99 -4.49
N LEU A 196 21.97 8.13 -3.19
CA LEU A 196 23.27 7.83 -2.59
C LEU A 196 23.35 6.43 -1.97
N HIS A 197 22.26 5.64 -2.05
CA HIS A 197 22.20 4.30 -1.48
C HIS A 197 23.31 3.39 -2.02
N GLY A 198 23.90 2.54 -1.17
CA GLY A 198 24.94 1.59 -1.58
C GLY A 198 26.29 2.21 -1.97
N VAL A 199 26.51 3.50 -1.74
CA VAL A 199 27.86 4.10 -1.77
C VAL A 199 28.33 4.31 -0.34
N ASP A 200 29.45 3.68 0.02
CA ASP A 200 30.00 3.82 1.37
C ASP A 200 30.48 5.25 1.60
N ARG A 201 30.02 5.86 2.70
CA ARG A 201 30.48 7.18 3.12
C ARG A 201 31.95 7.18 3.54
N LYS A 202 32.49 6.02 3.92
CA LYS A 202 33.92 5.84 4.23
C LYS A 202 34.79 5.87 2.97
N ASP A 203 34.24 5.46 1.83
CA ASP A 203 34.88 5.63 0.52
C ASP A 203 34.60 7.04 -0.03
N MET A 204 35.28 8.02 0.57
CA MET A 204 35.18 9.44 0.22
C MET A 204 35.32 9.74 -1.29
N PRO A 205 36.29 9.17 -2.04
CA PRO A 205 36.39 9.44 -3.47
C PRO A 205 35.21 8.88 -4.28
N ALA A 206 34.72 7.66 -3.99
CA ALA A 206 33.54 7.12 -4.66
C ALA A 206 32.26 7.89 -4.30
N PHE A 207 32.10 8.23 -3.02
CA PHE A 207 30.99 9.04 -2.52
C PHE A 207 30.94 10.41 -3.18
N ARG A 208 32.07 11.13 -3.21
CA ARG A 208 32.18 12.43 -3.88
C ARG A 208 31.91 12.33 -5.37
N LYS A 209 32.42 11.31 -6.06
CA LYS A 209 32.17 11.10 -7.50
C LYS A 209 30.68 10.89 -7.77
N MET A 210 30.00 10.08 -6.97
CA MET A 210 28.55 9.85 -7.10
C MET A 210 27.76 11.14 -6.82
N LEU A 211 28.10 11.85 -5.75
CA LEU A 211 27.43 13.09 -5.37
C LEU A 211 27.54 14.16 -6.45
N LEU A 212 28.73 14.36 -7.03
CA LEU A 212 28.95 15.29 -8.14
C LEU A 212 28.19 14.88 -9.41
N LYS A 213 28.05 13.56 -9.68
CA LYS A 213 27.23 13.06 -10.79
C LYS A 213 25.77 13.46 -10.60
N GLN A 214 25.20 13.21 -9.42
CA GLN A 214 23.81 13.56 -9.10
C GLN A 214 23.60 15.08 -9.09
N GLN A 215 24.55 15.86 -8.56
CA GLN A 215 24.52 17.33 -8.57
C GLN A 215 24.42 17.89 -10.00
N ARG A 216 25.20 17.35 -10.96
CA ARG A 216 25.14 17.79 -12.37
C ARG A 216 23.85 17.36 -13.07
N LEU A 217 23.27 16.23 -12.67
CA LEU A 217 22.02 15.73 -13.24
C LEU A 217 20.83 16.61 -12.79
N TRP A 218 20.77 16.92 -11.50
CA TRP A 218 19.69 17.65 -10.84
C TRP A 218 19.97 19.15 -10.63
N HIS A 219 20.95 19.72 -11.33
CA HIS A 219 21.17 21.16 -11.28
C HIS A 219 20.00 21.89 -11.95
N PRO A 220 19.35 22.87 -11.31
CA PRO A 220 18.11 23.48 -11.81
C PRO A 220 18.26 24.05 -13.23
N ASP A 221 19.36 24.76 -13.50
CA ASP A 221 19.65 25.29 -14.84
C ASP A 221 19.87 24.19 -15.90
N LYS A 222 20.60 23.12 -15.57
CA LYS A 222 20.87 22.02 -16.51
C LYS A 222 19.64 21.14 -16.73
N PHE A 223 18.78 21.02 -15.72
CA PHE A 223 17.51 20.33 -15.83
C PHE A 223 16.54 21.14 -16.70
N ALA A 224 16.40 22.45 -16.46
CA ALA A 224 15.58 23.33 -17.28
C ALA A 224 16.01 23.29 -18.76
N GLN A 225 17.31 23.43 -19.04
CA GLN A 225 17.84 23.34 -20.40
C GLN A 225 17.45 22.04 -21.15
N ARG A 226 17.29 20.91 -20.45
CA ARG A 226 16.95 19.61 -21.04
C ARG A 226 15.46 19.33 -21.11
N CYS A 227 14.72 19.71 -20.07
CA CYS A 227 13.36 19.27 -19.85
C CYS A 227 12.33 20.38 -20.01
N GLU A 228 12.68 21.67 -19.85
CA GLU A 228 11.73 22.78 -19.79
C GLU A 228 10.81 22.85 -21.00
N ALA A 229 11.34 22.68 -22.21
CA ALA A 229 10.56 22.69 -23.46
C ALA A 229 9.55 21.53 -23.55
N ARG A 230 9.70 20.49 -22.72
CA ARG A 230 8.84 19.30 -22.67
C ARG A 230 7.94 19.27 -21.44
N LEU A 231 8.08 20.18 -20.47
CA LEU A 231 7.28 20.14 -19.25
C LEU A 231 5.83 20.57 -19.50
N GLU A 232 4.89 19.94 -18.80
CA GLU A 232 3.52 20.42 -18.74
C GLU A 232 3.44 21.70 -17.87
N GLU A 233 2.76 22.73 -18.37
CA GLU A 233 2.67 24.04 -17.69
C GLU A 233 2.08 23.94 -16.27
N LYS A 234 1.15 23.01 -16.04
CA LYS A 234 0.53 22.77 -14.73
C LYS A 234 1.53 22.31 -13.67
N ASP A 235 2.46 21.45 -14.06
CA ASP A 235 3.44 20.84 -13.16
C ASP A 235 4.79 21.56 -13.18
N LYS A 236 5.05 22.41 -14.18
CA LYS A 236 6.33 23.10 -14.40
C LYS A 236 6.88 23.74 -13.13
N ARG A 237 6.07 24.53 -12.42
CA ARG A 237 6.50 25.20 -11.18
C ARG A 237 6.87 24.20 -10.09
N ARG A 238 5.99 23.24 -9.82
CA ARG A 238 6.21 22.18 -8.81
C ARG A 238 7.47 21.38 -9.08
N ILE A 239 7.71 21.04 -10.35
CA ILE A 239 8.90 20.32 -10.79
C ILE A 239 10.16 21.15 -10.49
N LEU A 240 10.20 22.41 -10.93
CA LEU A 240 11.37 23.27 -10.73
C LEU A 240 11.65 23.54 -9.24
N ASP A 241 10.60 23.71 -8.43
CA ASP A 241 10.72 23.87 -6.98
C ASP A 241 11.34 22.62 -6.34
N THR A 242 10.90 21.43 -6.76
CA THR A 242 11.42 20.14 -6.27
C THR A 242 12.87 19.91 -6.68
N VAL A 243 13.22 20.20 -7.95
CA VAL A 243 14.60 20.13 -8.45
C VAL A 243 15.50 21.10 -7.70
N THR A 244 15.01 22.31 -7.41
CA THR A 244 15.75 23.32 -6.65
C THR A 244 16.01 22.85 -5.23
N ALA A 245 15.00 22.32 -4.54
CA ALA A 245 15.15 21.77 -3.19
C ALA A 245 16.14 20.59 -3.16
N LEU A 246 16.06 19.68 -4.14
CA LEU A 246 17.02 18.58 -4.29
C LEU A 246 18.44 19.08 -4.51
N SER A 247 18.62 20.10 -5.37
CA SER A 247 19.93 20.69 -5.63
C SER A 247 20.51 21.33 -4.37
N GLN A 248 19.69 22.01 -3.56
CA GLN A 248 20.12 22.61 -2.29
C GLN A 248 20.60 21.55 -1.29
N GLU A 249 19.88 20.45 -1.12
CA GLU A 249 20.30 19.36 -0.24
C GLU A 249 21.58 18.67 -0.74
N LEU A 250 21.71 18.44 -2.05
CA LEU A 250 22.95 17.92 -2.64
C LEU A 250 24.13 18.88 -2.43
N ASN A 251 23.90 20.20 -2.58
CA ASN A 251 24.94 21.21 -2.33
C ASN A 251 25.35 21.25 -0.86
N ARG A 252 24.41 21.12 0.08
CA ARG A 252 24.69 21.01 1.52
C ARG A 252 25.59 19.82 1.82
N LEU A 253 25.31 18.64 1.22
CA LEU A 253 26.16 17.46 1.35
C LEU A 253 27.54 17.65 0.74
N VAL A 254 27.65 18.34 -0.40
CA VAL A 254 28.96 18.66 -1.00
C VAL A 254 29.76 19.59 -0.10
N GLN A 255 29.12 20.59 0.53
CA GLN A 255 29.77 21.51 1.45
C GLN A 255 30.22 20.80 2.73
N SER A 256 29.41 19.91 3.29
CA SER A 256 29.79 19.13 4.48
C SER A 256 30.99 18.21 4.26
N LEU A 257 31.29 17.83 3.01
CA LEU A 257 32.48 17.03 2.67
C LEU A 257 33.75 17.86 2.44
N ARG A 258 33.61 19.19 2.31
CA ARG A 258 34.73 20.12 2.10
C ARG A 258 35.22 20.75 3.41
N THR A 259 34.40 20.63 4.46
CA THR A 259 34.70 21.10 5.81
C THR A 259 35.35 19.97 6.59
#